data_AF-A0A182T5S2-F1
#
_entry.id   AF-A0A182T5S2-F1
#
_cell.length_a   1.000
_cell.length_b   1.000
_cell.length_c   1.000
_cell.angle_alpha   90.00
_cell.angle_beta   90.00
_cell.angle_gamma   90.00
#
_symmetry.space_group_name_H-M   'P 1'
#
loop_
_entity.id
_entity.type
_entity.pdbx_description
1 polymer ?
#
loop_
_entity_poly.entity_id
_entity_poly.type
_entity_poly.pdbx_seq_one_letter_code
_entity_poly.pdbx_strand_id
1 'polypeptide(L)'
;MARGAITLLWINWICLISVAVCTPDAVPKNGERSGMQLAGEMVLSEQLFAIIDLYKQEDPVGLPGATIPDPMPIPEIKQSFSFAKMHLRNVLAHGMSRFRI
;
A
#
# COMPACT_ATOMS: atom_id res chain seq x y z
N MET A 1 14.81 -51.48 6.46
CA MET A 1 14.70 -50.69 5.21
C MET A 1 13.31 -50.06 4.99
N ALA A 2 12.23 -50.53 5.63
CA ALA A 2 10.86 -50.04 5.37
C ALA A 2 10.51 -48.65 5.93
N ARG A 3 11.19 -48.15 6.96
CA ARG A 3 10.84 -46.89 7.64
C ARG A 3 11.13 -45.64 6.82
N GLY A 4 12.18 -45.66 6.00
CA GLY A 4 12.52 -44.55 5.10
C GLY A 4 11.57 -44.41 3.90
N ALA A 5 10.99 -45.51 3.44
CA ALA A 5 9.99 -45.48 2.36
C ALA A 5 8.68 -44.83 2.81
N ILE A 6 8.27 -45.06 4.05
CA ILE A 6 7.05 -44.49 4.64
C ILE A 6 7.17 -42.97 4.79
N THR A 7 8.33 -42.47 5.24
CA THR A 7 8.56 -41.04 5.40
C THR A 7 8.54 -40.29 4.06
N LEU A 8 9.10 -40.88 3.00
CA LEU A 8 9.09 -40.29 1.66
C LEU A 8 7.67 -40.27 1.05
N LEU A 9 6.88 -41.31 1.29
CA LEU A 9 5.47 -41.38 0.90
C LEU A 9 4.64 -40.29 1.58
N TRP A 10 4.86 -40.04 2.88
CA TRP A 10 4.16 -38.97 3.61
C TRP A 10 4.55 -37.58 3.12
N ILE A 11 5.83 -37.35 2.83
CA ILE A 11 6.31 -36.07 2.29
C ILE A 11 5.71 -35.81 0.90
N ASN A 12 5.69 -36.81 0.01
CA ASN A 12 5.09 -36.70 -1.32
C ASN A 12 3.58 -36.41 -1.24
N TRP A 13 2.88 -37.10 -0.33
CA TRP A 13 1.44 -36.89 -0.09
C TRP A 13 1.14 -35.47 0.41
N ILE A 14 1.94 -34.96 1.35
CA ILE A 14 1.80 -33.59 1.87
C ILE A 14 2.06 -32.55 0.76
N CYS A 15 3.06 -32.78 -0.09
CA CYS A 15 3.34 -31.91 -1.23
C CYS A 15 2.20 -31.90 -2.27
N LEU A 16 1.57 -33.06 -2.53
CA LEU A 16 0.43 -33.17 -3.44
C LEU A 16 -0.80 -32.39 -2.96
N ILE A 17 -1.07 -32.38 -1.65
CA ILE A 17 -2.18 -31.59 -1.07
C ILE A 17 -1.91 -30.08 -1.21
N SER A 18 -0.67 -29.63 -1.06
CA SER A 18 -0.33 -28.19 -1.20
C SER A 18 -0.51 -27.68 -2.63
N VAL A 19 -0.25 -28.51 -3.65
CA VAL A 19 -0.44 -28.13 -5.06
C VAL A 19 -1.93 -28.03 -5.42
N ALA A 20 -2.78 -28.91 -4.87
CA ALA A 20 -4.22 -28.90 -5.17
C ALA A 20 -4.97 -27.69 -4.57
N VAL A 21 -4.48 -27.13 -3.46
CA VAL A 21 -5.07 -25.95 -2.80
C VAL A 21 -4.63 -24.62 -3.44
N CYS A 22 -3.63 -24.66 -4.34
CA CYS A 22 -3.13 -23.49 -5.06
C CYS A 22 -3.42 -23.58 -6.57
N THR A 23 -4.70 -23.69 -6.93
CA THR A 23 -5.17 -23.09 -8.17
C THR A 23 -5.93 -21.82 -7.81
N PRO A 24 -5.30 -20.63 -7.86
CA PRO A 24 -6.08 -19.43 -8.09
C PRO A 24 -6.68 -19.53 -9.51
N ASP A 25 -7.80 -18.83 -9.72
CA ASP A 25 -8.44 -18.60 -11.01
C ASP A 25 -9.59 -19.54 -11.41
N ALA A 26 -10.51 -19.78 -10.46
CA ALA A 26 -11.92 -19.70 -10.84
C ALA A 26 -12.27 -18.20 -10.98
N VAL A 27 -12.22 -17.68 -12.22
CA VAL A 27 -12.72 -16.33 -12.57
C VAL A 27 -14.21 -16.25 -12.19
N PRO A 28 -14.61 -15.42 -11.21
CA PRO A 28 -16.02 -15.26 -10.89
C PRO A 28 -16.68 -14.40 -11.96
N LYS A 29 -17.82 -14.88 -12.46
CA LYS A 29 -18.70 -14.20 -13.41
C LYS A 29 -19.15 -12.84 -12.84
N ASN A 30 -19.03 -11.82 -13.69
CA ASN A 30 -19.53 -10.47 -13.51
C ASN A 30 -21.03 -10.48 -13.12
N GLY A 31 -21.33 -10.08 -11.89
CA GLY A 31 -22.69 -9.96 -11.35
C GLY A 31 -22.63 -9.33 -9.97
N GLU A 32 -23.05 -8.07 -9.87
CA GLU A 32 -23.06 -7.22 -8.68
C GLU A 32 -21.67 -6.73 -8.20
N ARG A 33 -21.14 -5.70 -8.89
CA ARG A 33 -20.14 -4.80 -8.27
C ARG A 33 -20.78 -4.20 -7.03
N SER A 34 -20.28 -4.59 -5.86
CA SER A 34 -20.72 -4.04 -4.57
C SER A 34 -20.66 -2.51 -4.63
N GLY A 35 -21.66 -1.81 -4.10
CA GLY A 35 -21.70 -0.33 -4.12
C GLY A 35 -20.45 0.33 -3.54
N MET A 36 -19.74 -0.38 -2.64
CA MET A 36 -18.43 0.02 -2.10
C MET A 36 -17.32 0.02 -3.16
N GLN A 37 -17.34 -0.92 -4.11
CA GLN A 37 -16.38 -0.99 -5.23
C GLN A 37 -16.61 0.17 -6.20
N LEU A 38 -17.87 0.48 -6.53
CA LEU A 38 -18.21 1.61 -7.41
C LEU A 38 -17.80 2.97 -6.80
N ALA A 39 -18.05 3.16 -5.49
CA ALA A 39 -17.60 4.36 -4.79
C ALA A 39 -16.06 4.46 -4.75
N GLY A 40 -15.37 3.33 -4.53
CA GLY A 40 -13.91 3.27 -4.59
C GLY A 40 -13.35 3.62 -5.97
N GLU A 41 -13.90 3.03 -7.04
CA GLU A 41 -13.52 3.31 -8.43
C GLU A 41 -13.71 4.79 -8.78
N MET A 42 -14.81 5.40 -8.32
CA MET A 42 -15.09 6.82 -8.55
C MET A 42 -14.05 7.71 -7.87
N VAL A 43 -13.77 7.51 -6.58
CA VAL A 43 -12.77 8.29 -5.84
C VAL A 43 -11.37 8.14 -6.45
N LEU A 44 -11.00 6.93 -6.88
CA LEU A 44 -9.72 6.69 -7.54
C LEU A 44 -9.63 7.41 -8.89
N SER A 45 -10.71 7.41 -9.67
CA SER A 45 -10.74 8.11 -10.95
C SER A 45 -10.61 9.62 -10.79
N GLU A 46 -11.31 10.21 -9.80
CA GLU A 46 -11.22 11.64 -9.49
C GLU A 46 -9.81 12.04 -9.05
N GLN A 47 -9.19 11.24 -8.18
CA GLN A 47 -7.80 11.46 -7.75
C GLN A 47 -6.83 11.38 -8.93
N LEU A 48 -7.01 10.40 -9.82
CA LEU A 48 -6.19 10.26 -11.02
C LEU A 48 -6.31 11.48 -11.92
N PHE A 49 -7.53 11.95 -12.20
CA PHE A 49 -7.74 13.15 -13.00
C PHE A 49 -7.15 14.40 -12.36
N ALA A 50 -7.25 14.56 -11.04
CA ALA A 50 -6.65 15.68 -10.33
C ALA A 50 -5.11 15.69 -10.43
N ILE A 51 -4.48 14.52 -10.43
CA ILE A 51 -3.03 14.38 -10.66
C ILE A 51 -2.69 14.74 -12.11
N ILE A 52 -3.45 14.21 -13.09
CA ILE A 52 -3.23 14.53 -14.50
C ILE A 52 -3.34 16.04 -14.75
N ASP A 53 -4.33 16.69 -14.16
CA ASP A 53 -4.52 18.14 -14.31
C ASP A 53 -3.40 18.96 -13.68
N LEU A 54 -2.81 18.47 -12.58
CA LEU A 54 -1.62 19.07 -11.99
C LEU A 54 -0.44 19.04 -12.97
N TYR A 55 -0.12 17.89 -13.57
CA TYR A 55 1.01 17.76 -14.51
C TYR A 55 0.83 18.46 -15.86
N LYS A 56 -0.39 18.93 -16.20
CA LYS A 56 -0.58 19.78 -17.38
C LYS A 56 0.06 21.16 -17.20
N GLN A 57 0.35 21.58 -15.96
CA GLN A 57 1.03 22.84 -15.67
C GLN A 57 2.52 22.72 -16.04
N GLU A 58 3.14 23.83 -16.45
CA GLU A 58 4.54 23.85 -16.91
C GLU A 58 5.56 23.51 -15.80
N ASP A 59 5.29 23.94 -14.56
CA ASP A 59 6.07 23.58 -13.37
C ASP A 59 5.12 23.17 -12.22
N PRO A 60 4.66 21.91 -12.19
CA PRO A 60 3.72 21.45 -11.18
C PRO A 60 4.41 21.35 -9.82
N VAL A 61 3.88 22.07 -8.83
CA VAL A 61 4.35 22.04 -7.44
C VAL A 61 3.18 21.79 -6.49
N GLY A 62 3.46 21.06 -5.42
CA GLY A 62 2.51 20.73 -4.37
C GLY A 62 1.68 19.47 -4.64
N LEU A 63 0.56 19.36 -3.92
CA LEU A 63 -0.40 18.26 -4.04
C LEU A 63 -1.70 18.77 -4.68
N PRO A 64 -2.40 17.93 -5.47
CA PRO A 64 -3.68 18.31 -6.05
C PRO A 64 -4.69 18.62 -4.94
N GLY A 65 -5.22 19.86 -4.93
CA GLY A 65 -6.29 20.28 -4.03
C GLY A 65 -5.89 20.60 -2.58
N ALA A 66 -4.60 20.58 -2.23
CA ALA A 66 -4.15 20.86 -0.87
C ALA A 66 -3.11 21.99 -0.79
N THR A 67 -3.46 23.08 -0.12
CA THR A 67 -2.48 24.11 0.31
C THR A 67 -1.78 23.65 1.58
N ILE A 68 -0.51 23.26 1.43
CA ILE A 68 0.33 22.82 2.54
C ILE A 68 1.08 24.04 3.12
N PRO A 69 0.94 24.36 4.41
CA PRO A 69 1.70 25.44 5.02
C PRO A 69 3.20 25.09 5.08
N ASP A 70 4.06 26.08 4.85
CA ASP A 70 5.52 25.96 4.97
C ASP A 70 6.04 27.13 5.82
N PRO A 71 6.61 26.91 7.03
CA PRO A 71 6.89 25.61 7.66
C PRO A 71 5.66 24.88 8.21
N MET A 72 5.65 23.56 8.05
CA MET A 72 4.63 22.68 8.63
C MET A 72 5.10 22.16 10.00
N PRO A 73 4.33 22.35 11.08
CA PRO A 73 4.66 21.78 12.38
C PRO A 73 4.44 20.26 12.39
N ILE A 74 5.46 19.51 12.81
CA ILE A 74 5.36 18.06 12.98
C ILE A 74 4.88 17.76 14.43
N PRO A 75 3.87 16.89 14.61
CA PRO A 75 3.47 16.45 15.95
C PRO A 75 4.60 15.73 16.68
N GLU A 76 4.49 15.56 18.00
CA GLU A 76 5.52 14.86 18.79
C GLU A 76 5.70 13.41 18.29
N ILE A 77 6.89 13.08 17.79
CA ILE A 77 7.24 11.73 17.35
C ILE A 77 8.04 11.05 18.44
N LYS A 78 7.59 9.86 18.84
CA LYS A 78 8.30 8.99 19.78
C LYS A 78 8.69 7.73 19.04
N GLN A 79 9.99 7.53 18.82
CA GLN A 79 10.51 6.38 18.12
C GLN A 79 11.50 5.62 19.01
N SER A 80 11.20 4.36 19.29
CA SER A 80 12.09 3.47 20.02
C SER A 80 13.00 2.71 19.05
N PHE A 81 14.30 2.82 19.26
CA PHE A 81 15.33 1.96 18.66
C PHE A 81 15.78 0.93 19.69
N SER A 82 16.42 -0.16 19.25
CA SER A 82 16.78 -1.30 20.13
C SER A 82 17.63 -0.92 21.36
N PHE A 83 18.37 0.18 21.30
CA PHE A 83 19.27 0.65 22.36
C PHE A 83 18.94 2.07 22.87
N ALA A 84 17.95 2.76 22.30
CA ALA A 84 17.64 4.15 22.66
C ALA A 84 16.20 4.54 22.31
N LYS A 85 15.64 5.52 23.02
CA LYS A 85 14.35 6.14 22.67
C LYS A 85 14.59 7.57 22.18
N MET A 86 14.10 7.88 20.99
CA MET A 86 14.14 9.19 20.38
C MET A 86 12.80 9.90 20.56
N HIS A 87 12.85 11.15 21.04
CA HIS A 87 11.70 12.01 21.23
C HIS A 87 11.91 13.30 20.42
N LEU A 88 11.15 13.47 19.34
CA LEU A 88 11.17 14.66 18.49
C LEU A 88 10.02 15.57 18.91
N ARG A 89 10.34 16.79 19.35
CA ARG A 89 9.37 17.82 19.76
C ARG A 89 9.69 19.12 19.05
N ASN A 90 8.65 19.91 18.74
CA ASN A 90 8.77 21.22 18.12
C ASN A 90 9.60 21.20 16.81
N VAL A 91 9.42 20.15 16.01
CA VAL A 91 10.09 20.02 14.72
C VAL A 91 9.24 20.71 13.65
N LEU A 92 9.90 21.49 12.80
CA LEU A 92 9.28 22.16 11.66
C LEU A 92 9.77 21.50 10.36
N ALA A 93 8.83 21.07 9.54
CA ALA A 93 9.08 20.58 8.19
C ALA A 93 9.09 21.74 7.21
N HIS A 94 10.14 21.83 6.40
CA HIS A 94 10.32 22.85 5.37
C HIS A 94 10.34 22.23 3.98
N GLY A 95 10.02 23.03 2.96
CA GLY A 95 10.16 22.59 1.56
C GLY A 95 8.96 21.82 1.02
N MET A 96 7.90 21.65 1.82
CA MET A 96 6.62 21.12 1.35
C MET A 96 5.98 22.01 0.28
N SER A 97 6.29 23.31 0.28
CA SER A 97 5.90 24.27 -0.77
C SER A 97 6.51 23.96 -2.15
N ARG A 98 7.62 23.22 -2.19
CA ARG A 98 8.37 22.87 -3.41
C ARG A 98 8.27 21.38 -3.75
N PHE A 99 7.36 20.66 -3.10
CA PHE A 99 7.16 19.24 -3.34
C PHE A 99 6.69 19.00 -4.78
N ARG A 100 7.15 17.92 -5.42
CA ARG A 100 6.74 17.49 -6.76
C ARG A 100 6.40 16.01 -6.69
N ILE A 101 5.27 15.63 -7.28
CA ILE A 101 4.86 14.21 -7.40
C ILE A 101 5.66 13.58 -8.55
#